data_AF-A0A4S8M2P9-F1
#
_entry.id   AF-A0A4S8M2P9-F1
#
_cell.length_a   1.000
_cell.length_b   1.000
_cell.length_c   1.000
_cell.angle_alpha   90.00
_cell.angle_beta   90.00
_cell.angle_gamma   90.00
#
_symmetry.space_group_name_H-M   'P 1'
#
loop_
_entity.id
_entity.type
_entity.pdbx_description
1 polymer ?
#
loop_
_entity_poly.entity_id
_entity_poly.type
_entity_poly.pdbx_seq_one_letter_code
_entity_poly.pdbx_strand_id
1 'polypeptide(L)'
;MSESINYYKVNSFNWFYFPAEIPIDFRKLIGEHSDANMADAVWATLKKFCITDCVIAFVMDNVSHNDTMIECFADKCFQHDISFSEKNAHMCCMPHTIHLSALKVHSLRILFLDLIHLSPA
;
A
#
# COMPACT_ATOMS: atom_id res chain seq x y z
N MET A 1 36.86 -4.77 15.45
CA MET A 1 36.31 -5.00 14.09
C MET A 1 34.80 -4.89 14.18
N SER A 2 34.27 -3.75 13.78
CA SER A 2 32.85 -3.57 13.45
C SER A 2 32.83 -2.58 12.29
N GLU A 3 32.57 -3.07 11.08
CA GLU A 3 32.40 -2.24 9.91
C GLU A 3 31.09 -1.45 10.05
N SER A 4 31.22 -0.14 10.20
CA SER A 4 30.11 0.80 10.11
C SER A 4 29.73 0.94 8.63
N ILE A 5 28.62 0.33 8.23
CA ILE A 5 28.06 0.48 6.88
C ILE A 5 27.51 1.91 6.77
N ASN A 6 28.16 2.70 5.93
CA ASN A 6 27.94 4.13 5.75
C ASN A 6 26.99 4.34 4.57
N TYR A 7 25.67 4.46 4.83
CA TYR A 7 24.64 4.53 3.78
C TYR A 7 24.48 5.90 3.11
N TYR A 8 25.30 6.91 3.45
CA TYR A 8 25.15 8.26 2.92
C TYR A 8 26.47 8.84 2.42
N LYS A 9 26.91 8.37 1.25
CA LYS A 9 27.81 9.14 0.39
C LYS A 9 27.01 9.62 -0.82
N VAL A 10 26.41 10.80 -0.68
CA VAL A 10 25.71 11.48 -1.78
C VAL A 10 26.75 12.02 -2.74
N ASN A 11 27.04 11.24 -3.78
CA ASN A 11 27.75 11.73 -4.95
C ASN A 11 26.73 12.19 -6.00
N SER A 12 26.82 13.48 -6.31
CA SER A 12 26.38 14.19 -7.51
C SER A 12 25.83 13.32 -8.67
N PHE A 13 24.55 13.53 -9.00
CA PHE A 13 23.85 13.11 -10.23
C PHE A 13 23.90 11.62 -10.61
N ASN A 14 23.00 10.80 -10.06
CA ASN A 14 22.62 9.52 -10.64
C ASN A 14 21.10 9.51 -10.93
N TRP A 15 20.73 9.56 -12.21
CA TRP A 15 19.33 9.54 -12.69
C TRP A 15 18.70 8.13 -12.68
N PHE A 16 19.43 7.10 -12.24
CA PHE A 16 18.91 5.75 -12.09
C PHE A 16 18.69 5.42 -10.61
N TYR A 17 17.71 6.07 -9.99
CA TYR A 17 17.18 5.63 -8.70
C TYR A 17 16.13 4.56 -8.97
N PHE A 18 16.56 3.30 -9.13
CA PHE A 18 15.64 2.18 -9.00
C PHE A 18 15.44 1.94 -7.50
N PRO A 19 14.21 2.05 -6.97
CA PRO A 19 13.96 1.66 -5.58
C PRO A 19 14.33 0.18 -5.43
N ALA A 20 15.09 -0.14 -4.39
CA ALA A 20 15.35 -1.54 -4.06
C ALA A 20 14.05 -2.17 -3.55
N GLU A 21 13.54 -3.17 -4.27
CA GLU A 21 12.38 -3.95 -3.84
C GLU A 21 12.87 -5.16 -3.05
N ILE A 22 12.74 -5.11 -1.73
CA ILE A 22 13.19 -6.17 -0.83
C ILE A 22 11.97 -6.70 -0.06
N PRO A 23 11.60 -7.99 -0.21
CA PRO A 23 10.54 -8.59 0.60
C PRO A 23 11.00 -8.66 2.05
N ILE A 24 10.25 -8.03 2.95
CA ILE A 24 10.59 -7.93 4.38
C ILE A 24 10.09 -9.17 5.13
N ASP A 25 8.87 -9.64 4.87
CA ASP A 25 8.26 -10.78 5.55
C ASP A 25 7.09 -11.36 4.77
N PHE A 26 6.80 -12.65 5.00
CA PHE A 26 5.54 -13.30 4.60
C PHE A 26 4.90 -13.89 5.85
N ARG A 27 4.12 -13.07 6.53
CA ARG A 27 3.49 -13.45 7.78
C ARG A 27 2.11 -14.03 7.54
N LYS A 28 1.88 -15.25 8.01
CA LYS A 28 0.53 -15.80 8.10
C LYS A 28 -0.27 -15.00 9.13
N LEU A 29 -1.41 -14.45 8.72
CA LEU A 29 -2.36 -13.84 9.65
C LEU A 29 -3.06 -14.95 10.45
N ILE A 30 -3.13 -14.78 11.77
CA ILE A 30 -3.74 -15.74 12.69
C ILE A 30 -4.93 -15.05 13.35
N GLY A 31 -6.07 -15.75 13.45
CA GLY A 31 -7.31 -15.17 13.97
C GLY A 31 -8.17 -14.53 12.87
N GLU A 32 -9.05 -13.62 13.26
CA GLU A 32 -9.93 -12.90 12.31
C GLU A 32 -9.11 -11.98 11.40
N HIS A 33 -9.51 -11.87 10.14
CA HIS A 33 -8.89 -10.98 9.17
C HIS A 33 -9.46 -9.55 9.30
N SER A 34 -9.48 -9.03 10.53
CA SER A 34 -9.90 -7.67 10.81
C SER A 34 -8.77 -6.68 10.54
N ASP A 35 -9.13 -5.43 10.27
CA ASP A 35 -8.17 -4.36 9.95
C ASP A 35 -7.19 -4.10 11.10
N ALA A 36 -7.69 -4.16 12.35
CA ALA A 36 -6.85 -4.06 13.54
C ALA A 36 -5.83 -5.21 13.65
N ASN A 37 -6.24 -6.46 13.35
CA ASN A 37 -5.33 -7.60 13.38
C ASN A 37 -4.27 -7.51 12.27
N MET A 38 -4.65 -7.02 11.09
CA MET A 38 -3.70 -6.75 10.01
C MET A 38 -2.68 -5.68 10.42
N ALA A 39 -3.15 -4.57 11.00
CA ALA A 39 -2.27 -3.51 11.52
C ALA A 39 -1.32 -4.03 12.61
N ASP A 40 -1.80 -4.88 13.53
CA ASP A 40 -0.98 -5.55 14.54
C ASP A 40 0.09 -6.47 13.92
N ALA A 41 -0.29 -7.24 12.91
CA ALA A 41 0.62 -8.14 12.22
C ALA A 41 1.75 -7.36 11.53
N VAL A 42 1.40 -6.29 10.80
CA VAL A 42 2.36 -5.38 10.16
C VAL A 42 3.25 -4.72 11.20
N TRP A 43 2.68 -4.13 12.25
CA TRP A 43 3.41 -3.43 13.30
C TRP A 43 4.45 -4.34 13.97
N ALA A 44 4.07 -5.56 14.32
CA ALA A 44 4.98 -6.51 14.93
C ALA A 44 6.10 -6.97 13.97
N THR A 45 5.83 -7.07 12.67
CA THR A 45 6.88 -7.31 11.66
C THR A 45 7.85 -6.12 11.59
N LEU A 46 7.35 -4.87 11.52
CA LEU A 46 8.22 -3.69 11.46
C LEU A 46 9.06 -3.53 12.73
N LYS A 47 8.49 -3.80 13.92
CA LYS A 47 9.24 -3.81 15.19
C LYS A 47 10.34 -4.85 15.20
N LYS A 48 10.10 -6.05 14.67
CA LYS A 48 11.10 -7.12 14.57
C LYS A 48 12.35 -6.68 13.77
N PHE A 49 12.15 -5.81 12.78
CA PHE A 49 13.23 -5.28 11.94
C PHE A 49 13.70 -3.88 12.33
N CYS A 50 13.15 -3.29 13.40
CA CYS A 50 13.46 -1.93 13.87
C CYS A 50 13.28 -0.84 12.80
N ILE A 51 12.19 -0.91 12.01
CA ILE A 51 11.89 0.02 10.90
C ILE A 51 10.50 0.68 11.04
N THR A 52 9.95 0.76 12.25
CA THR A 52 8.61 1.32 12.48
C THR A 52 8.48 2.80 12.13
N ASP A 53 9.55 3.56 12.32
CA ASP A 53 9.65 4.99 12.02
C ASP A 53 10.05 5.29 10.56
N CYS A 54 10.31 4.25 9.77
CA CYS A 54 10.72 4.36 8.38
C CYS A 54 9.55 4.25 7.38
N VAL A 55 8.33 3.96 7.86
CA VAL A 55 7.17 3.78 6.99
C VAL A 55 6.56 5.12 6.61
N ILE A 56 6.54 5.40 5.31
CA ILE A 56 5.98 6.64 4.76
C ILE A 56 4.58 6.45 4.16
N ALA A 57 4.28 5.26 3.63
CA ALA A 57 3.04 4.97 2.94
C ALA A 57 2.84 3.46 2.79
N PHE A 58 1.57 3.06 2.61
CA PHE A 58 1.13 1.72 2.30
C PHE A 58 0.49 1.70 0.92
N VAL A 59 0.87 0.71 0.10
CA VAL A 59 0.22 0.41 -1.18
C VAL A 59 -0.60 -0.86 -0.99
N MET A 60 -1.92 -0.75 -1.08
CA MET A 60 -2.84 -1.87 -0.86
C MET A 60 -3.89 -1.95 -1.98
N ASP A 61 -4.61 -3.06 -2.07
CA ASP A 61 -5.72 -3.16 -3.01
C ASP A 61 -6.82 -2.14 -2.68
N ASN A 62 -7.64 -1.78 -3.69
CA ASN A 62 -8.64 -0.72 -3.55
C ASN A 62 -9.94 -1.28 -2.94
N VAL A 63 -9.82 -1.82 -1.72
CA VAL A 63 -10.96 -2.31 -0.93
C VAL A 63 -11.14 -1.35 0.24
N SER A 64 -12.37 -0.88 0.44
CA SER A 64 -12.72 0.15 1.44
C SER A 64 -12.31 -0.20 2.89
N HIS A 65 -12.11 -1.48 3.21
CA HIS A 65 -11.66 -1.92 4.54
C HIS A 65 -10.20 -1.55 4.82
N ASN A 66 -9.39 -1.36 3.79
CA ASN A 66 -7.97 -1.04 3.97
C ASN A 66 -7.75 0.36 4.59
N ASP A 67 -8.72 1.28 4.45
CA ASP A 67 -8.67 2.59 5.11
C ASP A 67 -8.57 2.44 6.63
N THR A 68 -9.35 1.53 7.22
CA THR A 68 -9.37 1.27 8.66
C THR A 68 -8.08 0.63 9.16
N MET A 69 -7.35 -0.11 8.30
CA MET A 69 -6.05 -0.66 8.67
C MET A 69 -5.02 0.46 8.87
N ILE A 70 -5.04 1.46 7.98
CA ILE A 70 -4.15 2.63 8.06
C ILE A 70 -4.46 3.47 9.29
N GLU A 71 -5.73 3.66 9.64
CA GLU A 71 -6.15 4.33 10.89
C GLU A 71 -5.61 3.57 12.12
N CYS A 72 -5.81 2.24 12.18
CA CYS A 72 -5.28 1.41 13.26
C CYS A 72 -3.75 1.45 13.36
N PHE A 73 -3.06 1.63 12.23
CA PHE A 73 -1.61 1.80 12.20
C PHE A 73 -1.18 3.20 12.69
N ALA A 74 -1.89 4.24 12.27
CA ALA A 74 -1.64 5.62 12.70
C ALA A 74 -1.80 5.77 14.22
N ASP A 75 -2.80 5.11 14.82
CA ASP A 75 -2.97 5.03 16.27
C ASP A 75 -1.74 4.45 16.98
N LYS A 76 -1.10 3.44 16.39
CA LYS A 76 0.14 2.86 16.92
C LYS A 76 1.31 3.83 16.79
N CYS A 77 1.44 4.51 15.65
CA CYS A 77 2.44 5.56 15.49
C CYS A 77 2.27 6.65 16.55
N PHE A 78 1.04 7.12 16.79
CA PHE A 78 0.73 8.09 17.83
C PHE A 78 1.12 7.62 19.24
N GLN A 79 0.79 6.37 19.59
CA GLN A 79 1.18 5.77 20.87
C GLN A 79 2.70 5.64 21.07
N HIS A 80 3.46 5.66 19.99
CA HIS A 80 4.91 5.53 19.97
C HIS A 80 5.65 6.83 19.61
N ASP A 81 4.96 7.97 19.61
CA ASP A 81 5.52 9.30 19.29
C ASP A 81 6.14 9.38 17.88
N ILE A 82 5.56 8.66 16.92
CA ILE A 82 5.94 8.67 15.50
C ILE A 82 4.96 9.54 14.73
N SER A 83 5.46 10.56 14.04
CA SER A 83 4.66 11.39 13.14
C SER A 83 4.29 10.62 11.88
N PHE A 84 3.01 10.31 11.72
CA PHE A 84 2.47 9.57 10.59
C PHE A 84 1.11 10.16 10.19
N SER A 85 0.89 10.36 8.89
CA SER A 85 -0.37 10.93 8.38
C SER A 85 -1.14 9.89 7.59
N GLU A 86 -2.18 9.33 8.21
CA GLU A 86 -3.09 8.35 7.57
C GLU A 86 -3.59 8.81 6.19
N LYS A 87 -3.99 10.09 6.09
CA LYS A 87 -4.52 10.70 4.87
C LYS A 87 -3.51 10.72 3.72
N ASN A 88 -2.23 10.91 4.02
CA ASN A 88 -1.18 10.99 3.01
C ASN A 88 -0.45 9.66 2.79
N ALA A 89 -0.63 8.69 3.70
CA ALA A 89 0.06 7.42 3.68
C ALA A 89 -0.70 6.32 2.94
N HIS A 90 -1.99 6.50 2.63
CA HIS A 90 -2.74 5.50 1.88
C HIS A 90 -2.59 5.69 0.37
N MET A 91 -2.04 4.66 -0.32
CA MET A 91 -1.94 4.59 -1.76
C MET A 91 -2.67 3.36 -2.31
N CYS A 92 -3.39 3.53 -3.42
CA CYS A 92 -4.04 2.43 -4.12
C CYS A 92 -3.05 1.65 -5.00
N CYS A 93 -3.18 0.33 -5.04
CA CYS A 93 -2.42 -0.55 -5.91
C CYS A 93 -2.73 -0.27 -7.39
N MET A 94 -1.72 0.19 -8.13
CA MET A 94 -1.84 0.55 -9.55
C MET A 94 -2.40 -0.60 -10.42
N PRO A 95 -1.89 -1.85 -10.35
CA PRO A 95 -2.48 -2.97 -11.06
C PRO A 95 -3.98 -3.16 -10.81
N HIS A 96 -4.42 -3.01 -9.55
CA HIS A 96 -5.83 -3.16 -9.20
C HIS A 96 -6.67 -2.02 -9.78
N THR A 97 -6.21 -0.77 -9.67
CA THR A 97 -6.88 0.39 -10.28
C THR A 97 -7.01 0.26 -11.81
N ILE A 98 -5.96 -0.20 -12.48
CA ILE A 98 -5.96 -0.44 -13.93
C ILE A 98 -6.97 -1.55 -14.28
N HIS A 99 -6.96 -2.65 -13.52
CA HIS A 99 -7.90 -3.76 -13.73
C HIS A 99 -9.36 -3.31 -13.60
N LEU A 100 -9.70 -2.58 -12.52
CA LEU A 100 -11.04 -2.03 -12.31
C LEU A 100 -11.45 -1.06 -13.44
N SER A 101 -10.51 -0.22 -13.89
CA SER A 101 -10.75 0.71 -15.00
C SER A 101 -11.06 -0.03 -16.31
N ALA A 102 -10.30 -1.09 -16.61
CA ALA A 102 -10.52 -1.91 -17.80
C ALA A 102 -11.89 -2.61 -17.74
N LEU A 103 -12.27 -3.18 -16.59
CA LEU A 103 -13.60 -3.79 -16.40
C LEU A 103 -14.74 -2.79 -16.59
N LYS A 104 -14.57 -1.56 -16.10
CA LYS A 104 -15.58 -0.50 -16.24
C LYS A 104 -15.75 -0.08 -17.69
N VAL A 105 -14.65 0.17 -18.41
CA VAL A 105 -14.66 0.53 -19.84
C VAL A 105 -15.27 -0.60 -20.68
N HIS A 106 -14.92 -1.85 -20.39
CA HIS A 106 -15.49 -3.01 -21.07
C HIS A 106 -17.00 -3.11 -20.84
N SER A 107 -17.47 -2.94 -19.61
CA SER A 107 -18.90 -2.98 -19.27
C SER A 107 -19.68 -1.84 -19.94
N LEU A 108 -19.10 -0.65 -20.04
CA LEU A 108 -19.70 0.49 -20.74
C LEU A 108 -19.81 0.26 -22.25
N ARG A 109 -18.85 -0.45 -22.86
CA ARG A 109 -18.89 -0.79 -24.28
C ARG A 109 -20.05 -1.74 -24.62
N ILE A 110 -20.34 -2.71 -23.76
CA ILE A 110 -21.46 -3.65 -23.96
C ILE A 110 -22.79 -2.89 -23.94
N LEU A 111 -23.00 -2.04 -22.93
CA LEU A 111 -24.22 -1.22 -22.82
C LEU A 111 -24.41 -0.27 -24.01
N PHE A 112 -23.32 0.30 -24.55
CA PHE A 112 -23.41 1.20 -25.71
C PHE A 112 -23.73 0.45 -27.01
N LEU A 113 -23.22 -0.78 -27.19
CA LEU A 113 -23.57 -1.63 -28.34
C LEU A 113 -25.02 -2.10 -28.28
N ASP A 114 -25.51 -2.47 -27.10
CA ASP A 114 -26.92 -2.87 -26.92
C ASP A 114 -27.88 -1.70 -27.19
N LEU A 115 -27.50 -0.47 -26.83
CA LEU A 115 -28.26 0.75 -27.15
C LEU A 115 -28.31 1.06 -28.66
N ILE A 116 -27.24 0.77 -29.41
CA ILE A 116 -27.23 0.97 -30.88
C ILE A 116 -28.07 -0.11 -31.58
N HIS A 117 -28.09 -1.34 -31.04
CA HIS A 117 -28.89 -2.44 -31.60
C HIS A 117 -30.38 -2.41 -31.21
N LEU A 118 -30.78 -1.59 -30.22
CA LEU A 118 -32.17 -1.43 -29.78
C LEU A 118 -32.85 -0.15 -30.30
N SER A 119 -32.20 0.64 -31.16
CA SER A 119 -32.88 1.77 -31.83
C SER A 119 -33.71 1.25 -33.00
N PRO A 120 -35.05 1.29 -32.97
CA PRO A 120 -35.84 1.02 -34.16
C PRO A 120 -35.61 2.14 -35.18
N ALA A 121 -35.39 1.74 -36.43
CA ALA A 121 -35.41 2.64 -37.59
C ALA A 121 -36.84 3.17 -37.85
#